data_AF-A0A813EPU6-F1
#
_entry.id   AF-A0A813EPU6-F1
#
_cell.length_a   1.000
_cell.length_b   1.000
_cell.length_c   1.000
_cell.angle_alpha   90.00
_cell.angle_beta   90.00
_cell.angle_gamma   90.00
#
_symmetry.space_group_name_H-M   'P 1'
#
loop_
_entity.id
_entity.type
_entity.pdbx_description
1 polymer ?
#
loop_
_entity_poly.entity_id
_entity_poly.type
_entity_poly.pdbx_seq_one_letter_code
_entity_poly.pdbx_strand_id
1 'polypeptide(L)'
;VKKIRISSGADLQSMFAAQPLHPGILTRVEGRVVADDGCALAGPFSERQCVFYSASVSQQRHDGIIQPPLAFHSAGADFVVELKDAPHIRLLVSSSDVALFNMSKGLQEKEEIFSVAPKGWCGFVLEHMLPSPDASAHFKNCLDLGSDGVALEFRECALLAGSMVTCVGQVTRDRNGALRLLPWKPQLAAPGAEESRGSAEANEPWLSLKAKAMPWLDVSK
;
A
#
# COMPACT_ATOMS: atom_id res chain seq x y z
N VAL A 1 -7.93 -2.85 24.52
CA VAL A 1 -7.06 -2.08 23.58
C VAL A 1 -5.62 -2.54 23.78
N LYS A 2 -5.02 -3.29 22.83
CA LYS A 2 -3.59 -3.64 22.92
C LYS A 2 -2.78 -2.36 22.71
N LYS A 3 -1.88 -2.06 23.65
CA LYS A 3 -1.04 -0.85 23.63
C LYS A 3 -0.07 -0.93 22.45
N ILE A 4 -0.18 -0.03 21.48
CA ILE A 4 0.82 0.13 20.42
C ILE A 4 2.11 0.60 21.08
N ARG A 5 3.18 -0.19 20.97
CA ARG A 5 4.49 0.23 21.48
C ARG A 5 5.15 1.09 20.41
N ILE A 6 5.34 2.37 20.73
CA ILE A 6 6.24 3.22 19.97
C ILE A 6 7.65 2.78 20.36
N SER A 7 8.49 2.42 19.39
CA SER A 7 9.86 1.98 19.65
C SER A 7 10.83 2.84 18.85
N SER A 8 11.77 3.44 19.56
CA SER A 8 12.91 4.13 18.94
C SER A 8 13.89 3.11 18.35
N GLY A 9 14.83 3.59 17.53
CA GLY A 9 15.94 2.76 17.05
C GLY A 9 16.77 2.16 18.18
N ALA A 10 17.00 2.93 19.25
CA ALA A 10 17.72 2.48 20.44
C ALA A 10 16.96 1.38 21.20
N ASP A 11 15.62 1.45 21.26
CA ASP A 11 14.80 0.40 21.86
C ASP A 11 14.94 -0.91 21.10
N LEU A 12 14.89 -0.86 19.76
CA LEU A 12 15.10 -2.04 18.93
C LEU A 12 16.52 -2.59 19.10
N GLN A 13 17.54 -1.74 19.13
CA GLN A 13 18.91 -2.17 19.37
C GLN A 13 19.07 -2.96 20.68
N SER A 14 18.48 -2.44 21.77
CA SER A 14 18.49 -3.10 23.08
C SER A 14 17.73 -4.42 23.07
N MET A 15 16.56 -4.47 22.42
CA MET A 15 15.78 -5.70 22.28
C MET A 15 16.54 -6.78 21.50
N PHE A 16 17.25 -6.41 20.44
CA PHE A 16 18.01 -7.35 19.61
C PHE A 16 19.38 -7.75 20.18
N ALA A 17 19.89 -7.02 21.16
CA ALA A 17 21.14 -7.34 21.85
C ALA A 17 20.93 -8.37 22.99
N ALA A 18 19.75 -8.39 23.61
CA ALA A 18 19.55 -9.12 24.87
C ALA A 18 18.72 -10.40 24.76
N GLN A 19 17.71 -10.50 23.88
CA GLN A 19 16.80 -11.65 23.84
C GLN A 19 16.13 -11.85 22.46
N PRO A 20 15.74 -13.09 22.10
CA PRO A 20 14.84 -13.32 20.96
C PRO A 20 13.51 -12.61 21.19
N LEU A 21 13.09 -11.78 20.23
CA LEU A 21 11.81 -11.07 20.30
C LEU A 21 10.66 -12.07 20.46
N HIS A 22 9.80 -11.81 21.45
CA HIS A 22 8.51 -12.50 21.51
C HIS A 22 7.74 -12.25 20.21
N PRO A 23 7.29 -13.31 19.51
CA PRO A 23 6.41 -13.17 18.37
C PRO A 23 5.15 -12.36 18.76
N GLY A 24 4.73 -11.43 17.91
CA GLY A 24 3.45 -10.73 18.06
C GLY A 24 3.49 -9.34 18.70
N ILE A 25 4.66 -8.74 18.95
CA ILE A 25 4.75 -7.32 19.35
C ILE A 25 4.50 -6.44 18.12
N LEU A 26 3.47 -5.60 18.21
CA LEU A 26 3.21 -4.53 17.25
C LEU A 26 4.12 -3.34 17.56
N THR A 27 4.93 -2.96 16.57
CA THR A 27 5.93 -1.91 16.67
C THR A 27 5.62 -0.80 15.68
N ARG A 28 5.77 0.44 16.12
CA ARG A 28 5.83 1.63 15.26
C ARG A 28 7.27 2.15 15.21
N VAL A 29 7.83 2.26 14.01
CA VAL A 29 9.18 2.74 13.75
C VAL A 29 9.16 3.95 12.82
N GLU A 30 10.13 4.85 12.95
CA GLU A 30 10.37 5.96 12.01
C GLU A 30 11.73 5.73 11.32
N GLY A 31 11.77 5.81 10.00
CA GLY A 31 13.00 5.57 9.25
C GLY A 31 12.98 6.05 7.81
N ARG A 32 14.16 6.10 7.21
CA ARG A 32 14.39 6.51 5.82
C ARG A 32 14.25 5.30 4.90
N VAL A 33 13.49 5.46 3.83
CA VAL A 33 13.39 4.47 2.76
C VAL A 33 14.69 4.45 1.96
N VAL A 34 15.26 3.28 1.79
CA VAL A 34 16.42 3.00 0.95
C VAL A 34 16.01 1.98 -0.09
N ALA A 35 16.05 2.37 -1.35
CA ALA A 35 15.89 1.45 -2.47
C ALA A 35 17.17 0.62 -2.62
N ASP A 36 17.04 -0.64 -3.01
CA ASP A 36 18.20 -1.43 -3.42
C ASP A 36 18.68 -0.98 -4.81
N ASP A 37 19.99 -1.05 -5.04
CA ASP A 37 20.62 -0.59 -6.28
C ASP A 37 20.19 -1.51 -7.44
N GLY A 38 19.15 -1.10 -8.17
CA GLY A 38 18.58 -1.83 -9.32
C GLY A 38 17.11 -2.23 -9.18
N CYS A 39 16.49 -2.02 -8.02
CA CYS A 39 15.09 -2.36 -7.79
C CYS A 39 14.16 -1.14 -7.68
N ALA A 40 14.68 0.06 -7.95
CA ALA A 40 13.87 1.27 -7.88
C ALA A 40 12.90 1.37 -9.07
N LEU A 41 11.62 1.59 -8.76
CA LEU A 41 10.57 1.86 -9.72
C LEU A 41 10.54 3.36 -10.08
N ALA A 42 9.83 3.70 -11.14
CA ALA A 42 9.43 5.07 -11.44
C ALA A 42 7.91 5.18 -11.34
N GLY A 43 7.41 6.23 -10.69
CA GLY A 43 5.98 6.55 -10.68
C GLY A 43 5.50 6.86 -12.11
N PRO A 44 4.35 6.31 -12.55
CA PRO A 44 3.88 6.46 -13.94
C PRO A 44 3.52 7.90 -14.31
N PHE A 45 3.15 8.74 -13.34
CA PHE A 45 2.73 10.12 -13.60
C PHE A 45 3.79 11.13 -13.21
N SER A 46 4.48 10.90 -12.10
CA SER A 46 5.52 11.81 -11.61
C SER A 46 6.90 11.52 -12.20
N GLU A 47 7.12 10.32 -12.73
CA GLU A 47 8.43 9.79 -13.16
C GLU A 47 9.48 9.78 -12.04
N ARG A 48 9.06 9.95 -10.79
CA ARG A 48 9.95 9.99 -9.63
C ARG A 48 10.33 8.59 -9.19
N GLN A 49 11.59 8.43 -8.78
CA GLN A 49 12.10 7.18 -8.26
C GLN A 49 11.39 6.80 -6.95
N CYS A 50 10.83 5.59 -6.91
CA CYS A 50 10.04 5.08 -5.80
C CYS A 50 10.28 3.58 -5.56
N VAL A 51 9.87 3.09 -4.39
CA VAL A 51 9.89 1.66 -4.04
C VAL A 51 8.48 1.05 -4.08
N PHE A 52 7.46 1.90 -4.12
CA PHE A 52 6.07 1.48 -4.29
C PHE A 52 5.29 2.64 -4.91
N TYR A 53 4.34 2.34 -5.79
CA TYR A 53 3.31 3.29 -6.18
C TYR A 53 1.95 2.62 -6.33
N SER A 54 0.91 3.43 -6.18
CA SER A 54 -0.45 3.15 -6.58
C SER A 54 -0.93 4.29 -7.45
N ALA A 55 -1.36 3.99 -8.67
CA ALA A 55 -1.80 4.98 -9.64
C ALA A 55 -3.19 4.63 -10.19
N SER A 56 -4.02 5.65 -10.37
CA SER A 56 -5.37 5.52 -10.86
C SER A 56 -5.73 6.68 -11.79
N VAL A 57 -6.63 6.40 -12.72
CA VAL A 57 -7.27 7.42 -13.55
C VAL A 57 -8.77 7.28 -13.41
N SER A 58 -9.45 8.36 -13.06
CA SER A 58 -10.91 8.40 -12.89
C SER A 58 -11.51 9.55 -13.70
N GLN A 59 -12.77 9.38 -14.09
CA GLN A 59 -13.55 10.48 -14.63
C GLN A 59 -14.11 11.29 -13.46
N GLN A 60 -13.84 12.59 -13.43
CA GLN A 60 -14.41 13.47 -12.42
C GLN A 60 -15.86 13.79 -12.78
N ARG A 61 -16.76 13.66 -11.81
CA ARG A 61 -18.15 14.11 -11.95
C ARG A 61 -18.39 15.32 -11.07
N HIS A 62 -19.21 16.25 -11.57
CA HIS A 62 -19.61 17.45 -10.84
C HIS A 62 -20.65 17.18 -9.73
N ASP A 63 -21.16 15.95 -9.61
CA ASP A 63 -22.17 15.54 -8.62
C ASP A 63 -21.57 15.17 -7.25
N GLY A 64 -20.24 15.20 -7.12
CA GLY A 64 -19.55 14.81 -5.89
C GLY A 64 -19.51 13.31 -5.63
N ILE A 65 -19.98 12.48 -6.57
CA ILE A 65 -19.94 11.01 -6.46
C ILE A 65 -18.60 10.51 -7.01
N ILE A 66 -17.82 9.89 -6.14
CA ILE A 66 -16.54 9.26 -6.49
C ILE A 66 -16.81 8.07 -7.41
N GLN A 67 -16.39 8.17 -8.67
CA GLN A 67 -16.51 7.08 -9.62
C GLN A 67 -15.40 6.04 -9.38
N PRO A 68 -15.68 4.75 -9.64
CA PRO A 68 -14.62 3.76 -9.76
C PRO A 68 -13.57 4.21 -10.79
N PRO A 69 -12.28 3.91 -10.57
CA PRO A 69 -11.24 4.27 -11.53
C PRO A 69 -11.47 3.55 -12.86
N LEU A 70 -11.24 4.25 -13.96
CA LEU A 70 -11.21 3.71 -15.32
C LEU A 70 -9.96 2.85 -15.54
N ALA A 71 -8.83 3.28 -14.99
CA ALA A 71 -7.57 2.56 -15.04
C ALA A 71 -6.91 2.56 -13.66
N PHE A 72 -6.27 1.45 -13.32
CA PHE A 72 -5.58 1.31 -12.04
C PHE A 72 -4.39 0.37 -12.16
N HIS A 73 -3.29 0.75 -11.55
CA HIS A 73 -2.13 -0.12 -11.39
C HIS A 73 -1.36 0.22 -10.13
N SER A 74 -0.80 -0.81 -9.50
CA SER A 74 0.15 -0.66 -8.41
C SER A 74 1.33 -1.58 -8.63
N ALA A 75 2.52 -1.11 -8.27
CA ALA A 75 3.73 -1.90 -8.29
C ALA A 75 4.60 -1.53 -7.09
N GLY A 76 5.39 -2.50 -6.64
CA GLY A 76 6.32 -2.29 -5.55
C GLY A 76 7.51 -3.23 -5.63
N ALA A 77 8.65 -2.74 -5.17
CA ALA A 77 9.88 -3.49 -5.00
C ALA A 77 10.23 -3.57 -3.53
N ASP A 78 10.85 -4.67 -3.11
CA ASP A 78 11.33 -4.81 -1.73
C ASP A 78 12.35 -3.70 -1.43
N PHE A 79 12.29 -3.19 -0.20
CA PHE A 79 13.12 -2.06 0.19
C PHE A 79 13.57 -2.16 1.64
N VAL A 80 14.50 -1.29 2.01
CA VAL A 80 15.01 -1.20 3.36
C VAL A 80 14.54 0.09 4.01
N VAL A 81 14.24 0.01 5.30
CA VAL A 81 14.04 1.17 6.16
C VAL A 81 15.21 1.28 7.13
N GLU A 82 15.99 2.36 7.01
CA GLU A 82 17.03 2.73 7.96
C GLU A 82 16.42 3.56 9.09
N LEU A 83 16.59 3.12 10.34
CA LEU A 83 15.93 3.80 11.46
C LEU A 83 16.52 5.19 11.68
N LYS A 84 15.64 6.17 11.92
CA LYS A 84 16.02 7.58 12.08
C LYS A 84 17.09 7.82 13.15
N ASP A 85 16.93 7.17 14.31
CA ASP A 85 17.82 7.34 15.46
C ASP A 85 18.93 6.26 15.54
N ALA A 86 18.92 5.29 14.62
CA ALA A 86 19.89 4.21 14.55
C ALA A 86 20.06 3.72 13.09
N PRO A 87 20.68 4.51 12.19
CA PRO A 87 20.71 4.21 10.75
C PRO A 87 21.43 2.91 10.39
N HIS A 88 22.33 2.43 11.25
CA HIS A 88 22.98 1.12 11.12
C HIS A 88 21.98 -0.05 11.26
N ILE A 89 20.80 0.18 11.83
CA ILE A 89 19.72 -0.79 11.92
C ILE A 89 18.85 -0.69 10.67
N ARG A 90 18.89 -1.75 9.88
CA ARG A 90 18.18 -1.87 8.59
C ARG A 90 17.04 -2.86 8.73
N LEU A 91 15.83 -2.45 8.40
CA LEU A 91 14.64 -3.30 8.34
C LEU A 91 14.29 -3.59 6.89
N LEU A 92 14.33 -4.86 6.49
CA LEU A 92 13.82 -5.29 5.18
C LEU A 92 12.29 -5.30 5.19
N VAL A 93 11.69 -4.72 4.16
CA VAL A 93 10.24 -4.63 3.96
C VAL A 93 9.89 -5.26 2.62
N SER A 94 8.95 -6.22 2.65
CA SER A 94 8.40 -6.82 1.43
C SER A 94 7.37 -5.88 0.82
N SER A 95 7.45 -5.58 -0.48
CA SER A 95 6.48 -4.66 -1.11
C SER A 95 5.05 -5.18 -1.09
N SER A 96 4.88 -6.51 -1.13
CA SER A 96 3.59 -7.21 -1.04
C SER A 96 2.86 -6.98 0.29
N ASP A 97 3.60 -6.57 1.32
CA ASP A 97 3.13 -6.44 2.69
C ASP A 97 2.84 -4.99 3.08
N VAL A 98 2.96 -4.05 2.12
CA VAL A 98 2.85 -2.62 2.35
C VAL A 98 1.46 -2.11 2.02
N ALA A 99 0.90 -1.33 2.96
CA ALA A 99 -0.21 -0.45 2.72
C ALA A 99 0.23 0.99 2.98
N LEU A 100 0.02 1.88 2.01
CA LEU A 100 0.32 3.30 2.15
C LEU A 100 -0.84 4.02 2.83
N PHE A 101 -0.53 4.87 3.81
CA PHE A 101 -1.52 5.70 4.51
C PHE A 101 -1.00 7.12 4.68
N ASN A 102 -1.85 8.10 4.35
CA ASN A 102 -1.58 9.53 4.53
C ASN A 102 -0.24 10.01 3.92
N MET A 103 0.00 9.63 2.67
CA MET A 103 1.21 10.03 1.94
C MET A 103 1.05 11.45 1.39
N SER A 104 1.98 12.34 1.74
CA SER A 104 2.01 13.72 1.21
C SER A 104 3.17 13.97 0.24
N LYS A 105 4.37 13.46 0.54
CA LYS A 105 5.58 13.76 -0.25
C LYS A 105 5.68 13.05 -1.60
N GLY A 106 4.82 12.06 -1.85
CA GLY A 106 4.75 11.31 -3.10
C GLY A 106 3.33 11.28 -3.69
N LEU A 107 2.47 12.21 -3.31
CA LEU A 107 1.18 12.39 -3.96
C LEU A 107 1.37 13.25 -5.21
N GLN A 108 0.81 12.79 -6.33
CA GLN A 108 0.71 13.50 -7.59
C GLN A 108 -0.74 13.42 -8.03
N GLU A 109 -1.39 14.57 -8.18
CA GLU A 109 -2.78 14.69 -8.62
C GLU A 109 -2.84 15.76 -9.72
N LYS A 110 -3.48 15.43 -10.84
CA LYS A 110 -3.66 16.37 -11.95
C LYS A 110 -4.90 16.03 -12.76
N GLU A 111 -5.66 17.05 -13.12
CA GLU A 111 -6.75 16.94 -14.08
C GLU A 111 -6.23 17.28 -15.47
N GLU A 112 -6.44 16.37 -16.43
CA GLU A 112 -6.06 16.60 -17.82
C GLU A 112 -7.04 15.94 -18.78
N ILE A 113 -7.23 16.56 -19.95
CA ILE A 113 -7.96 15.93 -21.05
C ILE A 113 -7.04 14.87 -21.67
N PHE A 114 -7.56 13.68 -21.92
CA PHE A 114 -6.74 12.56 -22.41
C PHE A 114 -5.96 12.85 -23.69
N SER A 115 -6.53 13.60 -24.64
CA SER A 115 -5.84 13.96 -25.88
C SER A 115 -4.70 14.97 -25.69
N VAL A 116 -4.69 15.67 -24.55
CA VAL A 116 -3.69 16.69 -24.19
C VAL A 116 -2.69 16.16 -23.15
N ALA A 117 -3.06 15.11 -22.41
CA ALA A 117 -2.22 14.49 -21.40
C ALA A 117 -0.88 13.98 -21.98
N PRO A 118 0.19 13.92 -21.16
CA PRO A 118 1.46 13.35 -21.58
C PRO A 118 1.29 11.93 -22.14
N LYS A 119 2.05 11.59 -23.20
CA LYS A 119 1.93 10.29 -23.88
C LYS A 119 2.05 9.09 -22.93
N GLY A 120 2.93 9.17 -21.94
CA GLY A 120 3.09 8.12 -20.92
C GLY A 120 1.82 7.90 -20.09
N TRP A 121 1.07 8.96 -19.79
CA TRP A 121 -0.18 8.89 -19.04
C TRP A 121 -1.29 8.28 -19.87
N CYS A 122 -1.38 8.63 -21.16
CA CYS A 122 -2.30 7.98 -22.10
C CYS A 122 -1.98 6.48 -22.22
N GLY A 123 -0.69 6.14 -22.34
CA GLY A 123 -0.22 4.75 -22.36
C GLY A 123 -0.64 3.97 -21.12
N PHE A 124 -0.45 4.57 -19.93
CA PHE A 124 -0.90 3.99 -18.66
C PHE A 124 -2.39 3.64 -18.66
N VAL A 125 -3.25 4.56 -19.13
CA VAL A 125 -4.71 4.32 -19.21
C VAL A 125 -5.03 3.14 -20.12
N LEU A 126 -4.40 3.06 -21.29
CA LEU A 126 -4.65 2.01 -22.26
C LEU A 126 -4.15 0.65 -21.78
N GLU A 127 -3.02 0.60 -21.07
CA GLU A 127 -2.41 -0.63 -20.57
C GLU A 127 -3.13 -1.19 -19.33
N HIS A 128 -3.64 -0.31 -18.47
CA HIS A 128 -4.19 -0.69 -17.15
C HIS A 128 -5.68 -0.41 -17.01
N MET A 129 -6.40 -0.37 -18.13
CA MET A 129 -7.84 -0.16 -18.17
C MET A 129 -8.56 -1.30 -17.42
N LEU A 130 -9.48 -0.93 -16.53
CA LEU A 130 -10.28 -1.88 -15.78
C LEU A 130 -11.52 -2.30 -16.58
N PRO A 131 -11.92 -3.58 -16.55
CA PRO A 131 -13.17 -4.02 -17.15
C PRO A 131 -14.36 -3.39 -16.42
N SER A 132 -15.21 -2.65 -17.13
CA SER A 132 -16.44 -2.09 -16.56
C SER A 132 -17.54 -3.16 -16.49
N PRO A 133 -18.24 -3.32 -15.35
CA PRO A 133 -19.35 -4.27 -15.21
C PRO A 133 -20.62 -3.87 -16.00
N ASP A 134 -20.75 -2.62 -16.44
CA ASP A 134 -21.89 -2.14 -17.26
C ASP A 134 -21.70 -2.38 -18.78
N ALA A 135 -20.80 -3.31 -19.11
CA ALA A 135 -20.30 -3.64 -20.45
C ALA A 135 -21.37 -3.98 -21.51
N SER A 136 -22.59 -4.36 -21.17
CA SER A 136 -23.55 -4.86 -22.16
C SER A 136 -24.20 -3.78 -23.04
N ALA A 137 -24.12 -2.49 -22.69
CA ALA A 137 -24.76 -1.42 -23.46
C ALA A 137 -23.81 -0.36 -24.03
N HIS A 138 -22.57 -0.27 -23.54
CA HIS A 138 -21.71 0.88 -23.85
C HIS A 138 -20.36 0.57 -24.48
N PHE A 139 -19.97 -0.67 -24.79
CA PHE A 139 -18.66 -0.91 -25.44
C PHE A 139 -18.44 -0.14 -26.76
N LYS A 140 -19.50 0.36 -27.42
CA LYS A 140 -19.42 1.26 -28.58
C LYS A 140 -19.50 2.77 -28.27
N ASN A 141 -19.91 3.14 -27.05
CA ASN A 141 -20.07 4.53 -26.58
C ASN A 141 -19.22 4.88 -25.32
N CYS A 142 -18.43 3.94 -24.77
CA CYS A 142 -17.68 4.08 -23.50
C CYS A 142 -16.21 4.51 -23.66
N LEU A 143 -15.73 4.69 -24.89
CA LEU A 143 -14.38 5.21 -25.15
C LEU A 143 -14.43 6.71 -25.45
N ASP A 144 -15.31 7.43 -24.75
CA ASP A 144 -15.10 8.86 -24.60
C ASP A 144 -14.03 9.07 -23.53
N LEU A 145 -12.77 8.78 -23.88
CA LEU A 145 -11.62 9.08 -23.02
C LEU A 145 -11.42 10.60 -22.89
N GLY A 146 -12.32 11.45 -23.39
CA GLY A 146 -12.15 12.90 -23.48
C GLY A 146 -12.34 13.45 -24.89
N SER A 147 -12.94 12.70 -25.81
CA SER A 147 -13.52 13.22 -27.05
C SER A 147 -14.60 14.28 -26.81
N ASP A 148 -15.33 14.25 -25.68
CA ASP A 148 -16.24 15.33 -25.27
C ASP A 148 -15.53 16.46 -24.49
N GLY A 149 -14.19 16.41 -24.39
CA GLY A 149 -13.38 17.40 -23.66
C GLY A 149 -13.45 17.29 -22.14
N VAL A 150 -14.01 16.18 -21.61
CA VAL A 150 -14.07 15.94 -20.16
C VAL A 150 -12.68 15.62 -19.62
N ALA A 151 -12.28 16.31 -18.56
CA ALA A 151 -11.02 16.07 -17.89
C ALA A 151 -11.03 14.74 -17.10
N LEU A 152 -9.91 14.03 -17.16
CA LEU A 152 -9.64 12.86 -16.33
C LEU A 152 -8.78 13.30 -15.15
N GLU A 153 -9.06 12.73 -13.98
CA GLU A 153 -8.26 12.89 -12.78
C GLU A 153 -7.18 11.79 -12.76
N PHE A 154 -5.93 12.20 -12.94
CA PHE A 154 -4.75 11.34 -12.81
C PHE A 154 -4.21 11.47 -11.40
N ARG A 155 -4.18 10.35 -10.68
CA ARG A 155 -3.73 10.30 -9.28
C ARG A 155 -2.69 9.22 -9.08
N GLU A 156 -1.56 9.58 -8.52
CA GLU A 156 -0.50 8.67 -8.10
C GLU A 156 -0.13 8.93 -6.64
N CYS A 157 0.01 7.86 -5.88
CA CYS A 157 0.55 7.85 -4.53
C CYS A 157 1.79 6.96 -4.52
N ALA A 158 2.96 7.56 -4.34
CA ALA A 158 4.25 6.89 -4.39
C ALA A 158 5.02 6.97 -3.06
N LEU A 159 5.66 5.85 -2.69
CA LEU A 159 6.64 5.78 -1.62
C LEU A 159 8.03 6.01 -2.19
N LEU A 160 8.53 7.23 -2.09
CA LEU A 160 9.76 7.63 -2.77
C LEU A 160 11.01 7.18 -2.02
N ALA A 161 12.03 6.81 -2.78
CA ALA A 161 13.36 6.53 -2.24
C ALA A 161 13.89 7.77 -1.47
N GLY A 162 14.54 7.55 -0.34
CA GLY A 162 15.07 8.59 0.53
C GLY A 162 14.02 9.28 1.43
N SER A 163 12.73 8.97 1.29
CA SER A 163 11.67 9.57 2.11
C SER A 163 11.73 9.11 3.57
N MET A 164 11.37 10.01 4.47
CA MET A 164 11.10 9.65 5.86
C MET A 164 9.68 9.09 6.00
N VAL A 165 9.56 7.92 6.62
CA VAL A 165 8.30 7.25 6.86
C VAL A 165 8.14 6.80 8.30
N THR A 166 6.88 6.62 8.69
CA THR A 166 6.50 5.83 9.85
C THR A 166 5.98 4.50 9.36
N CYS A 167 6.59 3.40 9.77
CA CYS A 167 6.12 2.06 9.46
C CYS A 167 5.54 1.41 10.72
N VAL A 168 4.48 0.62 10.55
CA VAL A 168 3.82 -0.09 11.64
C VAL A 168 3.73 -1.56 11.26
N GLY A 169 4.21 -2.45 12.12
CA GLY A 169 4.25 -3.88 11.85
C GLY A 169 4.93 -4.65 12.96
N GLN A 170 5.21 -5.92 12.72
CA GLN A 170 5.98 -6.77 13.61
C GLN A 170 7.42 -6.84 13.12
N VAL A 171 8.37 -6.49 13.97
CA VAL A 171 9.79 -6.70 13.65
C VAL A 171 10.18 -8.13 14.01
N THR A 172 10.85 -8.81 13.08
CA THR A 172 11.37 -10.17 13.27
C THR A 172 12.84 -10.22 12.86
N ARG A 173 13.58 -11.18 13.43
CA ARG A 173 14.94 -11.49 13.01
C ARG A 173 14.93 -12.84 12.30
N ASP A 174 15.50 -12.89 11.10
CA ASP A 174 15.61 -14.14 10.36
C ASP A 174 16.79 -15.00 10.84
N ARG A 175 16.98 -16.17 10.20
CA ARG A 175 18.07 -17.11 10.55
C ARG A 175 19.47 -16.55 10.28
N ASN A 176 19.58 -15.56 9.40
CA ASN A 176 20.83 -14.91 9.03
C ASN A 176 21.11 -13.68 9.92
N GLY A 177 20.21 -13.37 10.87
CA GLY A 177 20.32 -12.23 11.76
C GLY A 177 19.76 -10.92 11.18
N ALA A 178 19.27 -10.93 9.94
CA ALA A 178 18.68 -9.76 9.29
C ALA A 178 17.31 -9.46 9.89
N LEU A 179 16.97 -8.17 9.97
CA LEU A 179 15.71 -7.72 10.53
C LEU A 179 14.69 -7.49 9.41
N ARG A 180 13.46 -7.98 9.63
CA ARG A 180 12.35 -7.80 8.70
C ARG A 180 11.16 -7.17 9.41
N LEU A 181 10.48 -6.26 8.73
CA LEU A 181 9.19 -5.74 9.15
C LEU A 181 8.09 -6.50 8.41
N LEU A 182 7.20 -7.15 9.16
CA LEU A 182 6.12 -7.97 8.63
C LEU A 182 4.75 -7.37 9.02
N PRO A 183 3.69 -7.69 8.28
CA PRO A 183 2.32 -7.41 8.71
C PRO A 183 2.07 -8.00 10.09
N TRP A 184 1.53 -7.20 10.99
CA TRP A 184 1.21 -7.70 12.32
C TRP A 184 -0.03 -8.58 12.25
N LYS A 185 0.11 -9.83 12.73
CA LYS A 185 -1.00 -10.75 12.90
C LYS A 185 -1.33 -10.83 14.39
N PRO A 186 -2.55 -10.44 14.82
CA PRO A 186 -2.96 -10.66 16.18
C PRO A 186 -2.87 -12.16 16.47
N GLN A 187 -2.15 -12.55 17.52
CA GLN A 187 -2.29 -13.91 18.02
C GLN A 187 -3.74 -14.07 18.48
N LEU A 188 -4.50 -14.93 17.80
CA LEU A 188 -5.72 -15.47 18.37
C LEU A 188 -5.27 -16.16 19.66
N ALA A 189 -5.81 -15.73 20.80
CA ALA A 189 -5.67 -16.50 22.02
C ALA A 189 -6.15 -17.91 21.70
N ALA A 190 -5.31 -18.91 21.93
CA ALA A 190 -5.73 -20.30 21.75
C ALA A 190 -7.00 -20.51 22.59
N PRO A 191 -8.12 -20.97 22.02
CA PRO A 191 -9.27 -21.36 22.80
C PRO A 191 -8.89 -22.65 23.54
N GLY A 192 -8.45 -22.54 24.79
CA GLY A 192 -7.85 -23.67 25.48
C GLY A 192 -7.42 -23.40 26.92
N ALA A 193 -8.27 -22.73 27.69
CA ALA A 193 -8.29 -22.87 29.15
C ALA A 193 -9.72 -22.67 29.66
N GLU A 194 -10.68 -23.43 29.14
CA GLU A 194 -11.87 -23.86 29.88
C GLU A 194 -12.59 -24.98 29.11
N GLU A 195 -13.00 -26.00 29.86
CA GLU A 195 -13.48 -27.30 29.42
C GLU A 195 -14.88 -27.28 28.77
N SER A 196 -14.96 -28.04 27.68
CA SER A 196 -16.02 -29.04 27.39
C SER A 196 -17.39 -28.61 26.81
N ARG A 197 -17.76 -29.40 25.78
CA ARG A 197 -19.07 -29.70 25.18
C ARG A 197 -19.67 -28.70 24.20
N GLY A 198 -19.77 -29.16 22.95
CA GLY A 198 -20.82 -28.73 22.02
C GLY A 198 -20.35 -28.59 20.58
N SER A 199 -20.59 -29.64 19.78
CA SER A 199 -20.47 -29.64 18.32
C SER A 199 -21.38 -28.58 17.68
N ALA A 200 -20.86 -27.78 16.75
CA ALA A 200 -21.58 -27.37 15.53
C ALA A 200 -20.60 -26.73 14.53
N GLU A 201 -20.70 -27.21 13.30
CA GLU A 201 -20.02 -26.76 12.10
C GLU A 201 -20.10 -25.24 11.89
N ALA A 202 -19.01 -24.63 11.45
CA ALA A 202 -19.04 -23.36 10.75
C ALA A 202 -18.00 -23.37 9.63
N ASN A 203 -18.50 -23.57 8.41
CA ASN A 203 -17.84 -23.16 7.17
C ASN A 203 -17.22 -21.76 7.32
N GLU A 204 -15.93 -21.61 7.04
CA GLU A 204 -15.29 -20.30 6.85
C GLU A 204 -15.11 -20.01 5.34
N PRO A 205 -15.92 -19.12 4.72
CA PRO A 205 -15.76 -18.76 3.30
C PRO A 205 -14.76 -17.64 3.04
N TRP A 206 -13.99 -17.15 4.02
CA TRP A 206 -13.35 -15.84 3.93
C TRP A 206 -11.98 -15.84 3.22
N LEU A 207 -11.46 -17.01 2.82
CA LEU A 207 -10.17 -17.11 2.12
C LEU A 207 -10.27 -17.09 0.58
N SER A 208 -11.45 -16.83 0.01
CA SER A 208 -11.53 -16.51 -1.42
C SER A 208 -11.18 -15.04 -1.65
N LEU A 209 -9.88 -14.72 -1.59
CA LEU A 209 -9.30 -13.50 -2.16
C LEU A 209 -9.31 -13.60 -3.70
N LYS A 210 -10.51 -13.65 -4.28
CA LYS A 210 -10.77 -13.20 -5.64
C LYS A 210 -11.86 -12.14 -5.55
N ALA A 211 -11.45 -10.90 -5.84
CA ALA A 211 -12.29 -9.72 -6.00
C ALA A 211 -13.17 -9.36 -4.79
N LYS A 212 -12.72 -8.39 -3.98
CA LYS A 212 -13.65 -7.43 -3.39
C LYS A 212 -13.00 -6.07 -3.14
N ALA A 213 -13.75 -5.07 -3.54
CA ALA A 213 -13.44 -3.65 -3.63
C ALA A 213 -12.76 -3.09 -2.38
N MET A 214 -11.79 -2.19 -2.60
CA MET A 214 -11.21 -1.34 -1.57
C MET A 214 -12.21 -0.23 -1.18
N PRO A 215 -12.70 -0.16 0.07
CA PRO A 215 -13.66 0.84 0.49
C PRO A 215 -12.96 1.89 1.37
N TRP A 216 -12.26 2.87 0.80
CA TRP A 216 -11.69 3.98 1.60
C TRP A 216 -11.63 5.30 0.81
N LEU A 217 -12.73 6.05 0.88
CA LEU A 217 -12.73 7.52 0.88
C LEU A 217 -13.77 7.93 1.94
N ASP A 218 -13.33 7.96 3.19
CA ASP A 218 -13.97 8.82 4.20
C ASP A 218 -12.88 9.76 4.71
N VAL A 219 -12.82 10.93 4.08
CA VAL A 219 -12.09 12.08 4.59
C VAL A 219 -13.15 13.06 5.09
N SER A 220 -13.65 12.79 6.30
CA SER A 220 -14.39 13.78 7.06
C SER A 220 -13.41 14.61 7.89
N LYS A 221 -13.57 15.92 7.76
CA LYS A 221 -12.76 17.01 8.33
C LYS A 221 -12.59 16.96 9.85
#